data_AF-A0A353VU18-F1
#
_entry.id   AF-A0A353VU18-F1
#
_cell.length_a   1.000
_cell.length_b   1.000
_cell.length_c   1.000
_cell.angle_alpha   90.00
_cell.angle_beta   90.00
_cell.angle_gamma   90.00
#
_symmetry.space_group_name_H-M   'P 1'
#
loop_
_entity.id
_entity.type
_entity.pdbx_description
1 polymer ?
#
loop_
_entity_poly.entity_id
_entity_poly.type
_entity_poly.pdbx_seq_one_letter_code
_entity_poly.pdbx_strand_id
1 'polypeptide(L)'
;MEKKNIIKILLVSLAVVGLTYLIVDQFNKIGTSEGNIDYYDLSADLEAKVDSLPVSWSGSPYSSFRSILSDIDVATAMQGMDEESAETAMNKVRGIFGKAAGSYFGRGSWTDPDLSQIKFIAGYLHDSQVVRIVDGYHEAKKLIASSKVCTTTSAVDNCITKAASYSKSPWSNCKELKDGLSRVRANAFESYINRSLIPLCDKLAKYKTRYTYFDDFDRDFQKVRKGKEYLEKKSYSSAAFLSKYNSIKYNNAANDLDPRF
;
A
#
# COMPACT_ATOMS: atom_id res chain seq x y z
N MET A 1 -42.08 -25.33 -0.32
CA MET A 1 -40.66 -25.70 -0.10
C MET A 1 -40.64 -27.14 0.37
N GLU A 2 -40.32 -28.04 -0.55
CA GLU A 2 -40.74 -29.44 -0.50
C GLU A 2 -39.89 -30.29 0.47
N LYS A 3 -40.56 -31.15 1.24
CA LYS A 3 -39.97 -32.17 2.14
C LYS A 3 -38.84 -33.00 1.48
N LYS A 4 -38.82 -33.08 0.14
CA LYS A 4 -37.78 -33.77 -0.66
C LYS A 4 -36.39 -33.12 -0.56
N ASN A 5 -36.28 -31.81 -0.36
CA ASN A 5 -34.98 -31.12 -0.31
C ASN A 5 -34.27 -31.28 1.04
N ILE A 6 -35.03 -31.34 2.14
CA ILE A 6 -34.47 -31.55 3.48
C ILE A 6 -33.91 -32.98 3.62
N ILE A 7 -34.61 -33.97 3.06
CA ILE A 7 -34.18 -35.38 3.07
C ILE A 7 -32.89 -35.57 2.25
N LYS A 8 -32.76 -34.88 1.10
CA LYS A 8 -31.52 -34.90 0.31
C LYS A 8 -30.33 -34.29 1.05
N ILE A 9 -30.53 -33.16 1.75
CA ILE A 9 -29.46 -32.53 2.52
C ILE A 9 -29.04 -33.45 3.69
N LEU A 10 -30.00 -34.02 4.41
CA LEU A 10 -29.72 -34.97 5.50
C LEU A 10 -29.00 -36.24 5.03
N LEU A 11 -29.36 -36.78 3.86
CA LEU A 11 -28.67 -37.94 3.26
C LEU A 11 -27.23 -37.62 2.83
N VAL A 12 -26.99 -36.42 2.30
CA VAL A 12 -25.63 -35.97 1.97
C VAL A 12 -24.82 -35.73 3.25
N SER A 13 -25.41 -35.17 4.30
CA SER A 13 -24.74 -34.99 5.59
C SER A 13 -24.41 -36.33 6.26
N LEU A 14 -25.33 -37.31 6.24
CA LEU A 14 -25.09 -38.66 6.74
C LEU A 14 -24.07 -39.43 5.91
N ALA A 15 -24.03 -39.22 4.60
CA ALA A 15 -23.01 -39.81 3.74
C ALA A 15 -21.62 -39.18 3.99
N VAL A 16 -21.55 -37.86 4.19
CA VAL A 16 -20.29 -37.17 4.49
C VAL A 16 -19.77 -37.58 5.87
N VAL A 17 -20.60 -37.56 6.91
CA VAL A 17 -20.23 -37.99 8.28
C VAL A 17 -19.95 -39.49 8.34
N GLY A 18 -20.68 -40.30 7.58
CA GLY A 18 -20.44 -41.74 7.43
C GLY A 18 -19.12 -42.06 6.73
N LEU A 19 -18.72 -41.25 5.73
CA LEU A 19 -17.41 -41.36 5.08
C LEU A 19 -16.29 -40.97 6.05
N THR A 20 -16.44 -39.88 6.82
CA THR A 20 -15.44 -39.48 7.82
C THR A 20 -15.31 -40.52 8.92
N TYR A 21 -16.41 -41.13 9.36
CA TYR A 21 -16.39 -42.18 10.38
C TYR A 21 -15.77 -43.48 9.86
N LEU A 22 -16.03 -43.87 8.61
CA LEU A 22 -15.38 -45.03 7.98
C LEU A 22 -13.88 -44.83 7.77
N ILE A 23 -13.45 -43.62 7.44
CA ILE A 23 -12.04 -43.24 7.37
C ILE A 23 -11.41 -43.38 8.77
N VAL A 24 -12.02 -42.79 9.81
CA VAL A 24 -11.51 -42.86 11.18
C VAL A 24 -11.52 -44.29 11.76
N ASP A 25 -12.52 -45.13 11.47
CA ASP A 25 -12.56 -46.54 11.92
C ASP A 25 -11.56 -47.43 11.17
N GLN A 26 -11.28 -47.17 9.88
CA GLN A 26 -10.20 -47.84 9.16
C GLN A 26 -8.82 -47.45 9.71
N PHE A 27 -8.60 -46.19 10.06
CA PHE A 27 -7.33 -45.71 10.63
C PHE A 27 -7.08 -46.23 12.05
N ASN A 28 -8.11 -46.40 12.88
CA ASN A 28 -7.95 -46.95 14.24
C ASN A 28 -7.74 -48.48 14.29
N LYS A 29 -8.09 -49.22 13.23
CA LYS A 29 -7.84 -50.67 13.14
C LYS A 29 -6.46 -51.04 12.57
N ILE A 30 -5.77 -50.09 11.94
CA ILE A 30 -4.36 -50.25 11.52
C ILE A 30 -3.46 -49.85 12.69
N GLY A 31 -3.64 -50.57 13.79
CA GLY A 31 -2.84 -50.42 15.01
C GLY A 31 -1.72 -51.44 15.06
N THR A 32 -0.77 -51.42 14.12
CA THR A 32 0.53 -52.10 14.26
C THR A 32 1.61 -51.45 13.37
N SER A 33 2.55 -50.73 14.01
CA SER A 33 3.89 -50.32 13.50
C SER A 33 4.07 -49.52 12.20
N GLU A 34 3.02 -49.13 11.47
CA GLU A 34 3.13 -48.30 10.24
C GLU A 34 3.06 -46.78 10.48
N GLY A 35 2.61 -46.34 11.67
CA GLY A 35 2.45 -44.91 11.98
C GLY A 35 3.73 -44.08 11.97
N ASN A 36 4.92 -44.71 12.01
CA ASN A 36 6.19 -44.02 11.78
C ASN A 36 6.59 -43.99 10.30
N ILE A 37 6.14 -44.94 9.47
CA ILE A 37 6.52 -44.99 8.05
C ILE A 37 5.71 -43.95 7.26
N ASP A 38 4.40 -43.88 7.48
CA ASP A 38 3.53 -42.87 6.85
C ASP A 38 3.84 -41.44 7.32
N TYR A 39 4.26 -41.29 8.57
CA TYR A 39 4.69 -40.02 9.14
C TYR A 39 5.99 -39.50 8.51
N TYR A 40 6.99 -40.38 8.33
CA TYR A 40 8.24 -40.04 7.66
C TYR A 40 8.05 -39.77 6.15
N ASP A 41 7.14 -40.48 5.49
CA ASP A 41 6.83 -40.24 4.08
C ASP A 41 6.11 -38.90 3.87
N LEU A 42 5.19 -38.50 4.77
CA LEU A 42 4.51 -37.21 4.68
C LEU A 42 5.46 -36.03 4.93
N SER A 43 6.32 -36.14 5.95
CA SER A 43 7.32 -35.10 6.25
C SER A 43 8.33 -34.97 5.11
N ALA A 44 8.82 -36.07 4.55
CA ALA A 44 9.77 -36.06 3.43
C ALA A 44 9.14 -35.53 2.13
N ASP A 45 7.89 -35.91 1.81
CA ASP A 45 7.15 -35.35 0.66
C ASP A 45 6.95 -33.83 0.82
N LEU A 46 6.61 -33.39 2.04
CA LEU A 46 6.42 -31.98 2.33
C LEU A 46 7.73 -31.19 2.24
N GLU A 47 8.85 -31.74 2.74
CA GLU A 47 10.17 -31.14 2.56
C GLU A 47 10.56 -31.02 1.09
N ALA A 48 10.31 -32.05 0.28
CA ALA A 48 10.57 -32.03 -1.16
C ALA A 48 9.71 -30.98 -1.89
N LYS A 49 8.43 -30.86 -1.51
CA LYS A 49 7.54 -29.80 -2.00
C LYS A 49 8.06 -28.41 -1.61
N VAL A 50 8.47 -28.21 -0.35
CA VAL A 50 9.07 -26.96 0.11
C VAL A 50 10.31 -26.62 -0.72
N ASP A 51 11.19 -27.59 -1.00
CA ASP A 51 12.37 -27.40 -1.84
C ASP A 51 12.06 -27.08 -3.30
N SER A 52 10.90 -27.50 -3.79
CA SER A 52 10.42 -27.16 -5.13
C SER A 52 9.90 -25.73 -5.27
N LEU A 53 9.75 -24.99 -4.16
CA LEU A 53 9.25 -23.63 -4.19
C LEU A 53 10.18 -22.71 -5.01
N PRO A 54 9.61 -21.87 -5.87
CA PRO A 54 10.41 -20.98 -6.70
C PRO A 54 11.03 -19.88 -5.86
N VAL A 55 12.34 -19.70 -6.01
CA VAL A 55 13.13 -18.63 -5.37
C VAL A 55 12.96 -17.26 -6.04
N SER A 56 12.14 -17.17 -7.09
CA SER A 56 11.87 -15.94 -7.83
C SER A 56 10.37 -15.80 -8.10
N TRP A 57 9.84 -14.57 -8.01
CA TRP A 57 8.41 -14.32 -8.22
C TRP A 57 8.06 -14.17 -9.71
N SER A 58 8.40 -15.12 -10.57
CA SER A 58 8.04 -15.10 -12.00
C SER A 58 6.78 -15.95 -12.24
N GLY A 59 5.88 -15.50 -13.12
CA GLY A 59 4.69 -16.29 -13.50
C GLY A 59 3.68 -16.55 -12.37
N SER A 60 3.65 -15.69 -11.33
CA SER A 60 2.83 -15.83 -10.11
C SER A 60 2.99 -17.19 -9.40
N PRO A 61 4.02 -17.38 -8.57
CA PRO A 61 4.20 -18.61 -7.79
C PRO A 61 3.21 -18.76 -6.62
N TYR A 62 2.20 -17.89 -6.55
CA TYR A 62 1.27 -17.79 -5.44
C TYR A 62 0.58 -19.12 -5.14
N SER A 63 0.15 -19.86 -6.17
CA SER A 63 -0.49 -21.16 -5.99
C SER A 63 0.43 -22.19 -5.32
N SER A 64 1.71 -22.21 -5.70
CA SER A 64 2.70 -23.13 -5.11
C SER A 64 2.94 -22.82 -3.64
N PHE A 65 3.20 -21.55 -3.30
CA PHE A 65 3.35 -21.12 -1.90
C PHE A 65 2.08 -21.39 -1.09
N ARG A 66 0.91 -21.03 -1.60
CA ARG A 66 -0.36 -21.24 -0.90
C ARG A 66 -0.65 -22.72 -0.68
N SER A 67 -0.40 -23.56 -1.66
CA SER A 67 -0.61 -25.01 -1.54
C SER A 67 0.27 -25.58 -0.44
N ILE A 68 1.57 -25.24 -0.41
CA ILE A 68 2.50 -25.79 0.58
C ILE A 68 2.20 -25.31 1.99
N LEU A 69 1.81 -24.04 2.16
CA LEU A 69 1.34 -23.54 3.45
C LEU A 69 0.08 -24.29 3.93
N SER A 70 -0.85 -24.59 3.01
CA SER A 70 -2.04 -25.39 3.33
C SER A 70 -1.69 -26.83 3.68
N ASP A 71 -0.75 -27.45 2.97
CA ASP A 71 -0.30 -28.82 3.24
C ASP A 71 0.34 -28.91 4.64
N ILE A 72 1.14 -27.91 5.04
CA ILE A 72 1.73 -27.80 6.38
C ILE A 72 0.65 -27.70 7.47
N ASP A 73 -0.35 -26.82 7.29
CA ASP A 73 -1.46 -26.66 8.24
C ASP A 73 -2.24 -27.96 8.44
N VAL A 74 -2.54 -28.65 7.33
CA VAL A 74 -3.29 -29.92 7.36
C VAL A 74 -2.47 -31.00 8.07
N ALA A 75 -1.18 -31.14 7.72
CA ALA A 75 -0.31 -32.12 8.35
C ALA A 75 -0.18 -31.87 9.87
N THR A 76 -0.03 -30.62 10.29
CA THR A 76 0.04 -30.23 11.71
C THR A 76 -1.28 -30.53 12.42
N ALA A 77 -2.42 -30.15 11.84
CA ALA A 77 -3.74 -30.35 12.44
C ALA A 77 -4.13 -31.83 12.57
N MET A 78 -3.67 -32.67 11.64
CA MET A 78 -3.90 -34.11 11.64
C MET A 78 -2.90 -34.89 12.51
N GLN A 79 -1.97 -34.22 13.17
CA GLN A 79 -0.84 -34.86 13.88
C GLN A 79 0.02 -35.75 12.96
N GLY A 80 -0.04 -35.50 11.65
CA GLY A 80 0.81 -36.14 10.64
C GLY A 80 2.19 -35.49 10.55
N MET A 81 2.40 -34.38 11.26
CA MET A 81 3.69 -33.72 11.46
C MET A 81 3.75 -33.13 12.86
N ASP A 82 4.87 -33.31 13.54
CA ASP A 82 5.18 -32.79 14.86
C ASP A 82 5.47 -31.30 14.78
N GLU A 83 5.35 -30.62 15.92
CA GLU A 83 5.46 -29.17 16.00
C GLU A 83 6.85 -28.66 15.57
N GLU A 84 7.93 -29.38 15.88
CA GLU A 84 9.31 -29.00 15.53
C GLU A 84 9.55 -29.14 14.01
N SER A 85 9.04 -30.22 13.41
CA SER A 85 9.10 -30.46 11.97
C SER A 85 8.23 -29.45 11.19
N ALA A 86 7.05 -29.12 11.72
CA ALA A 86 6.17 -28.08 11.18
C ALA A 86 6.83 -26.70 11.22
N GLU A 87 7.44 -26.35 12.35
CA GLU A 87 8.17 -25.09 12.50
C GLU A 87 9.37 -25.03 11.54
N THR A 88 10.11 -26.14 11.39
CA THR A 88 11.24 -26.24 10.47
C THR A 88 10.81 -26.02 9.02
N ALA A 89 9.73 -26.67 8.59
CA ALA A 89 9.14 -26.49 7.27
C ALA A 89 8.69 -25.04 7.05
N MET A 90 7.97 -24.45 8.02
CA MET A 90 7.52 -23.06 7.94
C MET A 90 8.67 -22.06 7.86
N ASN A 91 9.73 -22.26 8.62
CA ASN A 91 10.93 -21.43 8.57
C ASN A 91 11.63 -21.53 7.21
N LYS A 92 11.67 -22.73 6.62
CA LYS A 92 12.23 -22.96 5.29
C LYS A 92 11.39 -22.29 4.20
N VAL A 93 10.05 -22.42 4.25
CA VAL A 93 9.13 -21.70 3.35
C VAL A 93 9.31 -20.19 3.48
N ARG A 94 9.42 -19.67 4.71
CA ARG A 94 9.70 -18.24 4.96
C ARG A 94 11.01 -17.78 4.31
N GLY A 95 12.07 -18.58 4.43
CA GLY A 95 13.36 -18.29 3.79
C GLY A 95 13.29 -18.25 2.26
N ILE A 96 12.57 -19.18 1.64
CA ILE A 96 12.38 -19.23 0.18
C ILE A 96 11.48 -18.09 -0.30
N PHE A 97 10.38 -17.83 0.42
CA PHE A 97 9.48 -16.70 0.16
C PHE A 97 10.21 -15.37 0.23
N GLY A 98 11.05 -15.16 1.25
CA GLY A 98 11.85 -13.93 1.38
C GLY A 98 12.75 -13.69 0.16
N LYS A 99 13.38 -14.74 -0.39
CA LYS A 99 14.16 -14.65 -1.64
C LYS A 99 13.28 -14.33 -2.85
N ALA A 100 12.13 -14.98 -2.97
CA ALA A 100 11.18 -14.75 -4.05
C ALA A 100 10.61 -13.31 -4.03
N ALA A 101 10.22 -12.82 -2.86
CA ALA A 101 9.75 -11.46 -2.64
C ALA A 101 10.87 -10.44 -2.89
N GLY A 102 12.09 -10.70 -2.40
CA GLY A 102 13.26 -9.87 -2.68
C GLY A 102 13.56 -9.76 -4.19
N SER A 103 13.50 -10.88 -4.91
CA SER A 103 13.57 -10.95 -6.37
C SER A 103 12.51 -10.08 -7.05
N TYR A 104 11.27 -10.11 -6.55
CA TYR A 104 10.18 -9.28 -7.06
C TYR A 104 10.44 -7.79 -6.84
N PHE A 105 10.81 -7.39 -5.62
CA PHE A 105 11.08 -6.00 -5.28
C PHE A 105 12.37 -5.45 -5.92
N GLY A 106 13.22 -6.32 -6.46
CA GLY A 106 14.34 -5.93 -7.32
C GLY A 106 13.93 -5.47 -8.73
N ARG A 107 12.67 -5.69 -9.13
CA ARG A 107 12.18 -5.38 -10.48
C ARG A 107 11.84 -3.90 -10.65
N GLY A 108 11.90 -3.45 -11.90
CA GLY A 108 11.51 -2.11 -12.33
C GLY A 108 10.00 -1.85 -12.35
N SER A 109 9.16 -2.89 -12.28
CA SER A 109 7.70 -2.78 -12.35
C SER A 109 7.05 -3.76 -11.39
N TRP A 110 6.11 -3.26 -10.60
CA TRP A 110 5.31 -4.03 -9.66
C TRP A 110 3.84 -3.88 -10.01
N THR A 111 3.08 -4.97 -9.95
CA THR A 111 1.63 -5.00 -10.21
C THR A 111 0.85 -5.15 -8.90
N ASP A 112 -0.32 -4.52 -8.81
CA ASP A 112 -1.21 -4.64 -7.64
C ASP A 112 -1.67 -6.10 -7.37
N PRO A 113 -1.95 -6.95 -8.38
CA PRO A 113 -2.27 -8.36 -8.16
C PRO A 113 -1.14 -9.13 -7.46
N ASP A 114 0.09 -9.00 -7.94
CA ASP A 114 1.26 -9.65 -7.33
C ASP A 114 1.49 -9.13 -5.90
N LEU A 115 1.41 -7.81 -5.69
CA LEU A 115 1.58 -7.20 -4.37
C LEU A 115 0.54 -7.71 -3.36
N SER A 116 -0.71 -7.91 -3.80
CA SER A 116 -1.78 -8.46 -2.96
C SER A 116 -1.49 -9.90 -2.54
N GLN A 117 -1.01 -10.73 -3.48
CA GLN A 117 -0.63 -12.11 -3.24
C GLN A 117 0.59 -12.23 -2.33
N ILE A 118 1.63 -11.41 -2.58
CA ILE A 118 2.83 -11.32 -1.76
C ILE A 118 2.46 -10.90 -0.33
N LYS A 119 1.62 -9.87 -0.18
CA LYS A 119 1.19 -9.40 1.15
C LYS A 119 0.39 -10.46 1.90
N PHE A 120 -0.45 -11.23 1.21
CA PHE A 120 -1.20 -12.33 1.81
C PHE A 120 -0.27 -13.39 2.39
N ILE A 121 0.68 -13.89 1.59
CA ILE A 121 1.65 -14.91 2.04
C ILE A 121 2.53 -14.35 3.16
N ALA A 122 3.01 -13.11 3.04
CA ALA A 122 3.81 -12.46 4.06
C ALA A 122 3.06 -12.32 5.39
N GLY A 123 1.77 -11.95 5.35
CA GLY A 123 0.93 -11.86 6.54
C GLY A 123 0.75 -13.22 7.22
N TYR A 124 0.52 -14.27 6.43
CA TYR A 124 0.41 -15.64 6.91
C TYR A 124 1.72 -16.14 7.53
N LEU A 125 2.86 -15.84 6.90
CA LEU A 125 4.19 -16.21 7.40
C LEU A 125 4.72 -15.29 8.52
N HIS A 126 3.95 -14.29 8.94
CA HIS A 126 4.35 -13.25 9.88
C HIS A 126 5.60 -12.45 9.46
N ASP A 127 5.86 -12.31 8.16
CA ASP A 127 6.94 -11.48 7.61
C ASP A 127 6.53 -9.99 7.57
N SER A 128 6.73 -9.32 8.72
CA SER A 128 6.41 -7.89 8.87
C SER A 128 7.19 -6.98 7.92
N GLN A 129 8.38 -7.40 7.48
CA GLN A 129 9.20 -6.60 6.58
C GLN A 129 8.59 -6.54 5.18
N VAL A 130 8.18 -7.69 4.63
CA VAL A 130 7.53 -7.76 3.31
C VAL A 130 6.19 -7.04 3.34
N VAL A 131 5.39 -7.21 4.40
CA VAL A 131 4.13 -6.46 4.60
C VAL A 131 4.38 -4.95 4.54
N ARG A 132 5.38 -4.45 5.28
CA ARG A 132 5.74 -3.02 5.30
C ARG A 132 6.16 -2.50 3.93
N ILE A 133 6.84 -3.32 3.11
CA ILE A 133 7.24 -2.93 1.75
C ILE A 133 6.02 -2.72 0.88
N VAL A 134 5.07 -3.66 0.89
CA VAL A 134 3.83 -3.56 0.12
C VAL A 134 2.98 -2.38 0.58
N ASP A 135 2.83 -2.18 1.88
CA ASP A 135 2.09 -1.04 2.42
C ASP A 135 2.74 0.29 2.03
N GLY A 136 4.08 0.38 2.12
CA GLY A 136 4.82 1.55 1.68
C GLY A 136 4.64 1.86 0.19
N TYR A 137 4.45 0.85 -0.67
CA TYR A 137 4.14 1.09 -2.09
C TYR A 137 2.79 1.82 -2.27
N HIS A 138 1.75 1.34 -1.59
CA HIS A 138 0.42 1.96 -1.66
C HIS A 138 0.39 3.35 -1.01
N GLU A 139 1.11 3.53 0.10
CA GLU A 139 1.28 4.84 0.73
C GLU A 139 2.01 5.83 -0.18
N ALA A 140 3.09 5.40 -0.85
CA ALA A 140 3.81 6.22 -1.81
C ALA A 140 2.90 6.65 -2.99
N LYS A 141 2.07 5.75 -3.52
CA LYS A 141 1.08 6.11 -4.57
C LYS A 141 0.09 7.15 -4.08
N LYS A 142 -0.47 6.96 -2.88
CA LYS A 142 -1.39 7.95 -2.26
C LYS A 142 -0.71 9.30 -2.05
N LEU A 143 0.56 9.30 -1.64
CA LEU A 143 1.35 10.51 -1.47
C LEU A 143 1.58 11.24 -2.80
N ILE A 144 1.96 10.52 -3.86
CA ILE A 144 2.13 11.09 -5.21
C ILE A 144 0.82 11.74 -5.68
N ALA A 145 -0.32 11.08 -5.48
CA ALA A 145 -1.63 11.66 -5.79
C ALA A 145 -1.92 12.92 -4.94
N SER A 146 -1.63 12.85 -3.64
CA SER A 146 -1.86 13.95 -2.69
C SER A 146 -1.03 15.20 -3.02
N SER A 147 0.17 15.03 -3.58
CA SER A 147 1.01 16.15 -4.02
C SER A 147 0.35 17.03 -5.09
N LYS A 148 -0.63 16.52 -5.84
CA LYS A 148 -1.33 17.25 -6.91
C LYS A 148 -2.53 18.05 -6.42
N VAL A 149 -2.81 18.02 -5.11
CA VAL A 149 -3.98 18.66 -4.50
C VAL A 149 -3.64 19.50 -3.27
N CYS A 150 -2.37 19.85 -3.06
CA CYS A 150 -1.95 20.75 -1.97
C CYS A 150 -2.60 22.14 -2.10
N THR A 151 -3.08 22.67 -0.96
CA THR A 151 -3.66 24.02 -0.82
C THR A 151 -3.00 24.85 0.29
N THR A 152 -2.14 24.24 1.12
CA THR A 152 -1.45 24.92 2.21
C THR A 152 0.05 24.62 2.17
N THR A 153 0.86 25.50 2.75
CA THR A 153 2.31 25.31 2.87
C THR A 153 2.66 24.09 3.72
N SER A 154 1.88 23.81 4.77
CA SER A 154 2.02 22.59 5.58
C SER A 154 1.76 21.32 4.79
N ALA A 155 0.76 21.33 3.88
CA ALA A 155 0.51 20.19 2.99
C ALA A 155 1.67 19.96 2.02
N VAL A 156 2.26 21.03 1.48
CA VAL A 156 3.44 20.96 0.61
C VAL A 156 4.63 20.36 1.36
N ASP A 157 4.95 20.90 2.54
CA ASP A 157 6.08 20.43 3.34
C ASP A 157 5.91 18.97 3.79
N ASN A 158 4.69 18.58 4.21
CA ASN A 158 4.38 17.20 4.55
C ASN A 158 4.59 16.25 3.36
N CYS A 159 4.13 16.64 2.16
CA CYS A 159 4.31 15.83 0.96
C CYS A 159 5.79 15.62 0.62
N ILE A 160 6.59 16.70 0.66
CA ILE A 160 8.02 16.66 0.35
C ILE A 160 8.77 15.80 1.37
N THR A 161 8.52 16.00 2.66
CA THR A 161 9.18 15.24 3.73
C THR A 161 8.85 13.75 3.65
N LYS A 162 7.57 13.39 3.49
CA LYS A 162 7.16 11.99 3.34
C LYS A 162 7.68 11.36 2.06
N ALA A 163 7.85 12.10 0.97
CA ALA A 163 8.37 11.51 -0.27
C ALA A 163 9.82 11.01 -0.11
N ALA A 164 10.60 11.67 0.75
CA ALA A 164 11.97 11.28 1.04
C ALA A 164 12.10 9.92 1.75
N SER A 165 11.07 9.43 2.44
CA SER A 165 11.13 8.09 3.06
C SER A 165 10.99 6.97 2.04
N TYR A 166 10.35 7.24 0.89
CA TYR A 166 10.10 6.24 -0.16
C TYR A 166 11.08 6.35 -1.34
N SER A 167 12.01 7.31 -1.32
CA SER A 167 13.03 7.47 -2.37
C SER A 167 14.23 6.51 -2.24
N LYS A 168 14.15 5.54 -1.31
CA LYS A 168 15.16 4.53 -1.05
C LYS A 168 14.67 3.13 -1.46
N SER A 169 15.61 2.20 -1.56
CA SER A 169 15.29 0.78 -1.78
C SER A 169 14.41 0.26 -0.63
N PRO A 170 13.41 -0.60 -0.90
CA PRO A 170 13.11 -1.21 -2.20
C PRO A 170 12.20 -0.39 -3.12
N TRP A 171 11.50 0.62 -2.61
CA TRP A 171 10.52 1.40 -3.40
C TRP A 171 11.15 2.13 -4.58
N SER A 172 12.40 2.58 -4.45
CA SER A 172 13.14 3.24 -5.53
C SER A 172 13.45 2.33 -6.72
N ASN A 173 13.32 1.01 -6.58
CA ASN A 173 13.50 0.06 -7.69
C ASN A 173 12.30 0.10 -8.64
N CYS A 174 11.10 0.36 -8.13
CA CYS A 174 9.90 0.49 -8.93
C CYS A 174 9.92 1.81 -9.72
N LYS A 175 9.95 1.72 -11.05
CA LYS A 175 10.05 2.89 -11.95
C LYS A 175 8.89 3.86 -11.77
N GLU A 176 7.67 3.34 -11.66
CA GLU A 176 6.46 4.17 -11.42
C GLU A 176 6.62 5.03 -10.16
N LEU A 177 7.05 4.42 -9.05
CA LEU A 177 7.28 5.14 -7.80
C LEU A 177 8.45 6.11 -7.91
N LYS A 178 9.58 5.68 -8.48
CA LYS A 178 10.76 6.53 -8.66
C LYS A 178 10.43 7.79 -9.45
N ASP A 179 9.78 7.63 -10.60
CA ASP A 179 9.40 8.74 -11.48
C ASP A 179 8.36 9.63 -10.80
N GLY A 180 7.35 9.04 -10.13
CA GLY A 180 6.32 9.77 -9.41
C GLY A 180 6.86 10.58 -8.22
N LEU A 181 7.69 9.96 -7.37
CA LEU A 181 8.30 10.58 -6.18
C LEU A 181 9.24 11.73 -6.57
N SER A 182 9.98 11.59 -7.68
CA SER A 182 10.86 12.66 -8.18
C SER A 182 10.10 13.96 -8.51
N ARG A 183 8.81 13.86 -8.85
CA ARG A 183 7.94 14.98 -9.22
C ARG A 183 7.14 15.54 -8.05
N VAL A 184 7.12 14.90 -6.87
CA VAL A 184 6.30 15.33 -5.73
C VAL A 184 6.57 16.77 -5.34
N ARG A 185 7.85 17.19 -5.30
CA ARG A 185 8.21 18.57 -4.97
C ARG A 185 7.58 19.57 -5.94
N ALA A 186 7.75 19.35 -7.24
CA ALA A 186 7.21 20.24 -8.26
C ALA A 186 5.67 20.27 -8.23
N ASN A 187 5.03 19.09 -8.18
CA ASN A 187 3.58 18.96 -8.12
C ASN A 187 2.97 19.67 -6.90
N ALA A 188 3.59 19.52 -5.73
CA ALA A 188 3.09 20.12 -4.49
C ALA A 188 3.11 21.65 -4.55
N PHE A 189 4.21 22.25 -5.01
CA PHE A 189 4.29 23.70 -5.20
C PHE A 189 3.34 24.20 -6.27
N GLU A 190 3.30 23.54 -7.44
CA GLU A 190 2.41 23.92 -8.53
C GLU A 190 0.94 23.85 -8.10
N SER A 191 0.55 22.78 -7.40
CA SER A 191 -0.80 22.63 -6.86
C SER A 191 -1.13 23.74 -5.86
N TYR A 192 -0.23 24.04 -4.91
CA TYR A 192 -0.45 25.11 -3.94
C TYR A 192 -0.63 26.47 -4.61
N ILE A 193 0.20 26.78 -5.60
CA ILE A 193 0.13 28.02 -6.36
C ILE A 193 -1.21 28.12 -7.09
N ASN A 194 -1.56 27.10 -7.88
CA ASN A 194 -2.71 27.12 -8.76
C ASN A 194 -4.04 27.06 -7.99
N ARG A 195 -4.06 26.35 -6.85
CA ARG A 195 -5.29 26.17 -6.05
C ARG A 195 -5.51 27.23 -4.98
N SER A 196 -4.45 27.89 -4.51
CA SER A 196 -4.54 28.83 -3.38
C SER A 196 -4.10 30.24 -3.75
N LEU A 197 -2.89 30.40 -4.29
CA LEU A 197 -2.31 31.72 -4.47
C LEU A 197 -2.88 32.47 -5.68
N ILE A 198 -2.94 31.81 -6.84
CA ILE A 198 -3.47 32.41 -8.08
C ILE A 198 -4.93 32.87 -7.91
N PRO A 199 -5.84 32.06 -7.36
CA PRO A 199 -7.23 32.50 -7.14
C PRO A 199 -7.34 33.71 -6.21
N LEU A 200 -6.49 33.80 -5.18
CA LEU A 200 -6.45 34.96 -4.30
C LEU A 200 -5.91 36.20 -5.02
N CYS A 201 -4.84 36.07 -5.82
CA CYS A 201 -4.36 37.17 -6.67
C CYS A 201 -5.47 37.67 -7.61
N ASP A 202 -6.21 36.76 -8.25
CA ASP A 202 -7.30 37.12 -9.16
C ASP A 202 -8.46 37.82 -8.45
N LYS A 203 -8.74 37.43 -7.20
CA LYS A 203 -9.70 38.13 -6.34
C LYS A 203 -9.20 39.53 -5.97
N LEU A 204 -7.93 39.66 -5.55
CA LEU A 204 -7.30 40.93 -5.17
C LEU A 204 -7.20 41.91 -6.34
N ALA A 205 -6.94 41.43 -7.56
CA ALA A 205 -6.92 42.26 -8.76
C ALA A 205 -8.28 42.91 -9.07
N LYS A 206 -9.39 42.30 -8.62
CA LYS A 206 -10.77 42.77 -8.83
C LYS A 206 -11.34 43.49 -7.60
N TYR A 207 -10.49 44.11 -6.77
CA TYR A 207 -10.85 44.52 -5.42
C TYR A 207 -12.12 45.38 -5.32
N LYS A 208 -12.32 46.32 -6.26
CA LYS A 208 -13.50 47.22 -6.32
C LYS A 208 -14.85 46.50 -6.29
N THR A 209 -14.89 45.26 -6.78
CA THR A 209 -16.12 44.46 -6.88
C THR A 209 -16.14 43.28 -5.92
N ARG A 210 -15.03 43.02 -5.22
CA ARG A 210 -14.80 41.80 -4.43
C ARG A 210 -14.61 42.07 -2.93
N TYR A 211 -14.38 43.32 -2.55
CA TYR A 211 -14.20 43.72 -1.15
C TYR A 211 -14.98 45.00 -0.87
N THR A 212 -15.59 45.04 0.31
CA THR A 212 -16.27 46.23 0.84
C THR A 212 -15.35 47.00 1.80
N TYR A 213 -14.49 46.29 2.53
CA TYR A 213 -13.61 46.86 3.55
C TYR A 213 -12.15 46.54 3.25
N PHE A 214 -11.27 47.49 3.53
CA PHE A 214 -9.83 47.33 3.33
C PHE A 214 -9.23 46.21 4.19
N ASP A 215 -9.68 46.03 5.43
CA ASP A 215 -9.15 44.98 6.33
C ASP A 215 -9.32 43.57 5.74
N ASP A 216 -10.43 43.32 5.03
CA ASP A 216 -10.64 42.04 4.34
C ASP A 216 -9.72 41.85 3.14
N PHE A 217 -9.44 42.94 2.40
CA PHE A 217 -8.49 42.96 1.30
C PHE A 217 -7.07 42.72 1.81
N ASP A 218 -6.64 43.46 2.85
CA ASP A 218 -5.30 43.32 3.42
C ASP A 218 -5.08 41.91 3.96
N ARG A 219 -6.05 41.34 4.70
CA ARG A 219 -5.96 39.96 5.18
C ARG A 219 -5.65 38.97 4.04
N ASP A 220 -6.33 39.09 2.91
CA ASP A 220 -6.09 38.20 1.75
C ASP A 220 -4.77 38.53 1.04
N PHE A 221 -4.39 39.81 0.95
CA PHE A 221 -3.08 40.23 0.44
C PHE A 221 -1.92 39.67 1.28
N GLN A 222 -2.00 39.76 2.61
CA GLN A 222 -1.00 39.23 3.53
C GLN A 222 -0.84 37.71 3.38
N LYS A 223 -1.92 36.96 3.10
CA LYS A 223 -1.82 35.52 2.80
C LYS A 223 -1.00 35.26 1.55
N VAL A 224 -1.25 36.03 0.48
CA VAL A 224 -0.52 35.89 -0.78
C VAL A 224 0.95 36.30 -0.62
N ARG A 225 1.23 37.40 0.11
CA ARG A 225 2.59 37.85 0.42
C ARG A 225 3.38 36.78 1.18
N LYS A 226 2.81 36.23 2.25
CA LYS A 226 3.42 35.11 3.00
C LYS A 226 3.63 33.87 2.13
N GLY A 227 2.70 33.61 1.21
CA GLY A 227 2.85 32.54 0.21
C GLY A 227 4.05 32.75 -0.71
N LYS A 228 4.25 33.98 -1.22
CA LYS A 228 5.43 34.35 -2.02
C LYS A 228 6.73 34.18 -1.23
N GLU A 229 6.79 34.70 0.00
CA GLU A 229 7.96 34.55 0.89
C GLU A 229 8.29 33.07 1.16
N TYR A 230 7.26 32.23 1.34
CA TYR A 230 7.45 30.79 1.48
C TYR A 230 8.06 30.15 0.22
N LEU A 231 7.56 30.49 -0.96
CA LEU A 231 8.10 29.98 -2.23
C LEU A 231 9.55 30.40 -2.45
N GLU A 232 9.88 31.67 -2.15
CA GLU A 232 11.24 32.20 -2.21
C GLU A 232 12.18 31.45 -1.26
N LYS A 233 11.76 31.23 0.00
CA LYS A 233 12.51 30.43 0.99
C LYS A 233 12.75 28.99 0.53
N LYS A 234 11.84 28.43 -0.27
CA LYS A 234 11.96 27.07 -0.83
C LYS A 234 12.64 27.04 -2.20
N SER A 235 13.14 28.18 -2.67
CA SER A 235 13.78 28.36 -3.98
C SER A 235 12.90 27.84 -5.13
N TYR A 236 11.59 28.09 -5.04
CA TYR A 236 10.63 27.74 -6.09
C TYR A 236 10.06 29.01 -6.71
N SER A 237 10.02 29.09 -8.04
CA SER A 237 9.47 30.23 -8.76
C SER A 237 8.37 29.80 -9.74
N SER A 238 7.40 30.70 -9.95
CA SER A 238 6.36 30.54 -10.96
C SER A 238 6.10 31.89 -11.62
N ALA A 239 6.42 32.00 -12.90
CA ALA A 239 6.24 33.23 -13.67
C ALA A 239 4.77 33.66 -13.71
N ALA A 240 3.85 32.70 -13.85
CA ALA A 240 2.41 32.95 -13.84
C ALA A 240 1.93 33.54 -12.51
N PHE A 241 2.41 32.99 -11.39
CA PHE A 241 2.09 33.52 -10.06
C PHE A 241 2.69 34.92 -9.86
N LEU A 242 3.97 35.11 -10.18
CA LEU A 242 4.66 36.39 -10.01
C LEU A 242 4.00 37.51 -10.83
N SER A 243 3.60 37.21 -12.07
CA SER A 243 2.85 38.16 -12.90
C SER A 243 1.55 38.59 -12.24
N LYS A 244 0.74 37.64 -11.74
CA LYS A 244 -0.52 37.93 -11.05
C LYS A 244 -0.29 38.69 -9.74
N TYR A 245 0.70 38.30 -8.95
CA TYR A 245 1.07 38.99 -7.72
C TYR A 245 1.42 40.46 -7.96
N ASN A 246 2.28 40.71 -8.95
CA ASN A 246 2.72 42.06 -9.30
C ASN A 246 1.60 42.94 -9.90
N SER A 247 0.50 42.34 -10.36
CA SER A 247 -0.67 43.08 -10.87
C SER A 247 -1.58 43.65 -9.77
N ILE A 248 -1.38 43.26 -8.51
CA ILE A 248 -2.22 43.68 -7.38
C ILE A 248 -1.93 45.15 -7.06
N LYS A 249 -2.98 46.00 -7.17
CA LYS A 249 -2.88 47.44 -6.89
C LYS A 249 -3.19 47.75 -5.42
N TYR A 250 -2.28 47.37 -4.52
CA TYR A 250 -2.48 47.51 -3.07
C TYR A 250 -2.82 48.95 -2.63
N ASN A 251 -2.03 49.94 -3.05
CA ASN A 251 -2.25 51.34 -2.65
C ASN A 251 -3.59 51.88 -3.16
N ASN A 252 -4.02 51.48 -4.37
CA ASN A 252 -5.33 51.88 -4.88
C ASN A 252 -6.46 51.24 -4.06
N ALA A 253 -6.29 49.99 -3.64
CA ALA A 253 -7.27 49.32 -2.77
C ALA A 253 -7.34 49.96 -1.39
N ALA A 254 -6.21 50.42 -0.83
CA ALA A 254 -6.18 51.17 0.43
C ALA A 254 -6.99 52.47 0.32
N ASN A 255 -6.72 53.28 -0.69
CA ASN A 255 -7.40 54.56 -0.89
C ASN A 255 -8.90 54.41 -1.21
N ASP A 256 -9.27 53.37 -1.96
CA ASP A 256 -10.66 53.17 -2.40
C ASP A 256 -11.54 52.48 -1.33
N LEU A 257 -10.95 51.71 -0.41
CA LEU A 257 -11.70 50.85 0.53
C LEU A 257 -11.51 51.20 2.01
N ASP A 258 -10.51 52.00 2.38
CA ASP A 258 -10.35 52.49 3.76
C ASP A 258 -10.87 53.93 3.85
N PRO A 259 -11.98 54.19 4.57
CA PRO A 259 -12.52 55.54 4.75
C PRO A 259 -11.60 56.46 5.58
N ARG A 260 -10.49 55.94 6.13
CA ARG A 260 -9.50 56.69 6.91
C ARG A 260 -8.24 57.03 6.13
N PHE A 261 -8.07 56.51 4.90
CA PHE A 261 -6.95 56.82 4.00
C PHE A 261 -7.20 58.09 3.20
#